data_AF-A0A6L7GAQ4-F1
#
_entry.id   AF-A0A6L7GAQ4-F1
#
_cell.length_a   1.000
_cell.length_b   1.000
_cell.length_c   1.000
_cell.angle_alpha   90.00
_cell.angle_beta   90.00
_cell.angle_gamma   90.00
#
_symmetry.space_group_name_H-M   'P 1'
#
loop_
_entity.id
_entity.type
_entity.pdbx_description
1 polymer ?
#
loop_
_entity_poly.entity_id
_entity_poly.type
_entity_poly.pdbx_seq_one_letter_code
_entity_poly.pdbx_strand_id
1 'polypeptide(L)'
;MGDMEWGILAPEEMVSLRRQQSLGLQASVRHFNDRSVPGLGNLWFPMPLVWSILAVALAEEGHSSVEPLRTANAIEAFAMGGTGDSQNPRVQGRVKLNGNKDWSFSNLAKRGTYVTQPFRMGMVQPLQELGYVIGSRFGSFRLDGEGHRIMQLPAMQSWKDQLARWIRIKSKTQESPPGLSPLVALPADVRKNIQARVKQAYRTSPEDAARRRALIGLATGPNEKMLEREPPPSGISHEHWIDLRAGAALIDLRDCALDVLRAVEGKLLERRNANEAASCGVPEMTRYVQTKLRDLQYSEKRLGPRIEVAGEHLSCAFLADCRKDPETLLRKLVTRDGTVVRLEAADRIVPGPAAGDLRADRSSEEEAGEVIDNQDFAPQLFRLWNLHCLMRELNGHENPQSPDYPTKAPA
;
A
#
# COMPACT_ATOMS: atom_id res chain seq x y z
N MET A 1 -43.85 -19.54 25.68
CA MET A 1 -42.38 -19.49 25.75
C MET A 1 -41.92 -19.50 24.30
N GLY A 2 -41.60 -18.33 23.76
CA GLY A 2 -41.28 -18.18 22.33
C GLY A 2 -39.85 -18.61 22.07
N ASP A 3 -39.67 -19.47 21.08
CA ASP A 3 -38.36 -19.87 20.55
C ASP A 3 -37.60 -18.64 20.06
N MET A 4 -36.40 -18.47 20.58
CA MET A 4 -35.46 -17.45 20.15
C MET A 4 -34.61 -18.08 19.03
N GLU A 5 -35.03 -17.91 17.78
CA GLU A 5 -34.20 -18.27 16.62
C GLU A 5 -32.97 -17.36 16.58
N TRP A 6 -31.83 -17.92 17.00
CA TRP A 6 -30.52 -17.32 16.78
C TRP A 6 -30.11 -17.49 15.32
N GLY A 7 -30.63 -16.63 14.45
CA GLY A 7 -30.17 -16.50 13.07
C GLY A 7 -28.74 -15.95 13.05
N ILE A 8 -27.81 -16.72 12.46
CA ILE A 8 -26.45 -16.27 12.17
C ILE A 8 -26.55 -15.21 11.07
N LEU A 9 -26.28 -13.94 11.40
CA LEU A 9 -26.18 -12.85 10.44
C LEU A 9 -25.14 -13.21 9.36
N ALA A 10 -25.52 -13.06 8.09
CA ALA A 10 -24.57 -13.20 7.00
C ALA A 10 -23.47 -12.13 7.14
N PRO A 11 -22.20 -12.40 6.80
CA PRO A 11 -21.11 -11.42 6.91
C PRO A 11 -21.36 -10.11 6.15
N GLU A 12 -22.26 -10.14 5.17
CA GLU A 12 -22.67 -9.01 4.33
C GLU A 12 -23.64 -8.05 5.04
N GLU A 13 -24.30 -8.50 6.12
CA GLU A 13 -25.19 -7.70 6.98
C GLU A 13 -24.47 -7.08 8.18
N MET A 14 -23.19 -7.42 8.39
CA MET A 14 -22.37 -6.78 9.42
C MET A 14 -21.97 -5.39 8.94
N VAL A 15 -22.68 -4.36 9.41
CA VAL A 15 -22.24 -2.98 9.30
C VAL A 15 -20.83 -2.88 9.89
N SER A 16 -19.86 -2.51 9.05
CA SER A 16 -18.47 -2.36 9.49
C SER A 16 -18.41 -1.37 10.65
N LEU A 17 -17.95 -1.84 11.82
CA LEU A 17 -17.64 -0.99 12.97
C LEU A 17 -16.35 -0.19 12.76
N ARG A 18 -15.64 -0.41 11.65
CA ARG A 18 -14.38 0.29 11.33
C ARG A 18 -14.67 1.58 10.57
N ARG A 19 -13.94 2.63 10.94
CA ARG A 19 -13.91 3.91 10.23
C ARG A 19 -13.32 3.72 8.82
N GLN A 20 -14.15 3.68 7.79
CA GLN A 20 -13.72 3.51 6.39
C GLN A 20 -14.00 4.78 5.59
N GLN A 21 -13.22 5.84 5.84
CA GLN A 21 -13.32 7.14 5.17
C GLN A 21 -12.75 7.13 3.73
N SER A 22 -13.07 6.11 2.94
CA SER A 22 -12.59 5.97 1.56
C SER A 22 -13.54 6.61 0.53
N LEU A 23 -14.77 6.93 0.92
CA LEU A 23 -15.86 7.35 0.03
C LEU A 23 -16.11 6.39 -1.14
N GLY A 24 -15.76 5.11 -0.99
CA GLY A 24 -15.83 4.13 -2.09
C GLY A 24 -14.84 4.40 -3.23
N LEU A 25 -13.79 5.19 -3.00
CA LEU A 25 -12.77 5.56 -4.01
C LEU A 25 -11.48 4.73 -3.90
N GLN A 26 -11.44 3.72 -3.03
CA GLN A 26 -10.24 2.91 -2.80
C GLN A 26 -9.72 2.26 -4.08
N ALA A 27 -10.62 1.79 -4.95
CA ALA A 27 -10.25 1.19 -6.23
C ALA A 27 -9.59 2.22 -7.17
N SER A 28 -10.13 3.44 -7.25
CA SER A 28 -9.56 4.53 -8.06
C SER A 28 -8.21 5.02 -7.53
N VAL A 29 -8.07 5.12 -6.21
CA VAL A 29 -6.79 5.47 -5.55
C VAL A 29 -5.74 4.42 -5.85
N ARG A 30 -6.09 3.13 -5.74
CA ARG A 30 -5.20 2.02 -6.13
C ARG A 30 -4.87 2.08 -7.62
N HIS A 31 -5.86 2.30 -8.48
CA HIS A 31 -5.68 2.42 -9.93
C HIS A 31 -4.63 3.50 -10.27
N PHE A 32 -4.79 4.72 -9.78
CA PHE A 32 -3.85 5.80 -10.10
C PHE A 32 -2.47 5.61 -9.46
N ASN A 33 -2.39 5.02 -8.27
CA ASN A 33 -1.09 4.64 -7.69
C ASN A 33 -0.43 3.52 -8.51
N ASP A 34 -1.18 2.52 -8.99
CA ASP A 34 -0.67 1.52 -9.92
C ASP A 34 -0.20 2.16 -11.23
N ARG A 35 -0.93 3.12 -11.79
CA ARG A 35 -0.56 3.80 -13.05
C ARG A 35 0.62 4.75 -12.90
N SER A 36 0.85 5.31 -11.71
CA SER A 36 1.98 6.21 -11.44
C SER A 36 3.30 5.45 -11.49
N VAL A 37 3.40 4.33 -10.76
CA VAL A 37 4.56 3.43 -10.76
C VAL A 37 4.08 1.99 -11.00
N PRO A 38 3.94 1.61 -12.28
CA PRO A 38 3.33 0.34 -12.63
C PRO A 38 4.20 -0.86 -12.26
N GLY A 39 3.52 -1.88 -11.76
CA GLY A 39 4.07 -3.21 -11.52
C GLY A 39 4.95 -3.38 -10.27
N LEU A 40 5.18 -2.32 -9.48
CA LEU A 40 6.02 -2.41 -8.28
C LEU A 40 5.24 -2.49 -6.96
N GLY A 41 3.91 -2.40 -6.99
CA GLY A 41 3.10 -2.39 -5.77
C GLY A 41 3.63 -1.35 -4.76
N ASN A 42 3.78 -1.77 -3.49
CA ASN A 42 4.33 -0.93 -2.42
C ASN A 42 5.83 -1.19 -2.18
N LEU A 43 6.56 -1.71 -3.16
CA LEU A 43 7.98 -2.03 -3.02
C LEU A 43 8.83 -0.74 -2.92
N TRP A 44 9.50 -0.55 -1.77
CA TRP A 44 10.36 0.61 -1.51
C TRP A 44 11.80 0.23 -1.13
N PHE A 45 12.07 -1.06 -0.92
CA PHE A 45 13.38 -1.65 -0.70
C PHE A 45 13.40 -3.08 -1.26
N PRO A 46 14.56 -3.65 -1.63
CA PRO A 46 14.63 -4.84 -2.49
C PRO A 46 14.56 -6.19 -1.76
N MET A 47 14.80 -6.26 -0.45
CA MET A 47 14.85 -7.54 0.29
C MET A 47 13.59 -8.40 0.19
N PRO A 48 12.35 -7.85 0.20
CA PRO A 48 11.14 -8.64 0.02
C PRO A 48 11.11 -9.44 -1.29
N LEU A 49 11.72 -8.92 -2.37
CA LEU A 49 11.88 -9.68 -3.61
C LEU A 49 12.82 -10.87 -3.40
N VAL A 50 13.98 -10.64 -2.77
CA VAL A 50 15.00 -11.68 -2.53
C VAL A 50 14.43 -12.82 -1.69
N TRP A 51 13.78 -12.52 -0.56
CA TRP A 51 13.15 -13.53 0.28
C TRP A 51 12.09 -14.33 -0.48
N SER A 52 11.28 -13.65 -1.30
CA SER A 52 10.23 -14.31 -2.07
C SER A 52 10.78 -15.22 -3.16
N ILE A 53 11.82 -14.79 -3.88
CA ILE A 53 12.47 -15.59 -4.93
C ILE A 53 13.11 -16.84 -4.32
N LEU A 54 13.83 -16.69 -3.19
CA LEU A 54 14.39 -17.82 -2.44
C LEU A 54 13.30 -18.79 -1.96
N ALA A 55 12.16 -18.26 -1.50
CA ALA A 55 11.04 -19.07 -1.04
C ALA A 55 10.44 -19.93 -2.16
N VAL A 56 10.25 -19.35 -3.35
CA VAL A 56 9.74 -20.06 -4.52
C VAL A 56 10.75 -21.13 -4.95
N ALA A 57 12.05 -20.79 -5.04
CA ALA A 57 13.11 -21.74 -5.40
C ALA A 57 13.15 -22.96 -4.46
N LEU A 58 13.11 -22.74 -3.15
CA LEU A 58 13.15 -23.80 -2.14
C LEU A 58 11.89 -24.68 -2.15
N ALA A 59 10.74 -24.10 -2.47
CA ALA A 59 9.49 -24.84 -2.60
C ALA A 59 9.46 -25.72 -3.87
N GLU A 60 10.04 -25.26 -4.98
CA GLU A 60 10.14 -26.04 -6.22
C GLU A 60 11.08 -27.24 -6.09
N GLU A 61 12.19 -27.10 -5.36
CA GLU A 61 13.17 -28.17 -5.16
C GLU A 61 12.71 -29.24 -4.16
N GLY A 62 11.52 -29.08 -3.57
CA GLY A 62 10.97 -30.03 -2.59
C GLY A 62 11.72 -30.06 -1.25
N HIS A 63 12.65 -29.12 -1.02
CA HIS A 63 13.38 -28.99 0.24
C HIS A 63 12.47 -28.59 1.40
N SER A 64 11.39 -27.87 1.11
CA SER A 64 10.23 -27.73 1.97
C SER A 64 9.07 -28.53 1.38
N SER A 65 8.45 -29.43 2.14
CA SER A 65 7.18 -30.08 1.77
C SER A 65 5.98 -29.12 1.75
N VAL A 66 6.26 -27.83 1.62
CA VAL A 66 5.38 -26.73 1.99
C VAL A 66 5.35 -25.72 0.83
N GLU A 67 4.14 -25.20 0.56
CA GLU A 67 3.86 -24.20 -0.45
C GLU A 67 4.74 -22.93 -0.34
N PRO A 68 5.08 -22.26 -1.47
CA PRO A 68 5.88 -21.04 -1.49
C PRO A 68 5.43 -19.96 -0.50
N LEU A 69 4.13 -19.84 -0.26
CA LEU A 69 3.55 -18.86 0.65
C LEU A 69 4.06 -19.03 2.09
N ARG A 70 4.07 -20.26 2.60
CA ARG A 70 4.53 -20.56 3.97
C ARG A 70 6.04 -20.53 4.05
N THR A 71 6.73 -20.96 3.00
CA THR A 71 8.18 -20.85 2.91
C THR A 71 8.63 -19.38 2.96
N ALA A 72 7.94 -18.49 2.24
CA ALA A 72 8.20 -17.05 2.30
C ALA A 72 7.92 -16.47 3.69
N ASN A 73 6.81 -16.88 4.35
CA ASN A 73 6.55 -16.46 5.72
C ASN A 73 7.67 -16.85 6.68
N ALA A 74 8.19 -18.08 6.55
CA ALA A 74 9.26 -18.57 7.39
C ALA A 74 10.57 -17.81 7.15
N ILE A 75 10.94 -17.58 5.88
CA ILE A 75 12.17 -16.87 5.51
C ILE A 75 12.11 -15.41 5.97
N GLU A 76 11.01 -14.72 5.72
CA GLU A 76 10.82 -13.33 6.13
C GLU A 76 10.87 -13.20 7.66
N ALA A 77 10.16 -14.07 8.40
CA ALA A 77 10.22 -14.09 9.86
C ALA A 77 11.63 -14.40 10.38
N PHE A 78 12.35 -15.32 9.72
CA PHE A 78 13.72 -15.68 10.11
C PHE A 78 14.69 -14.53 9.87
N ALA A 79 14.55 -13.80 8.76
CA ALA A 79 15.33 -12.59 8.46
C ALA A 79 15.18 -11.51 9.54
N MET A 80 14.03 -11.45 10.22
CA MET A 80 13.81 -10.52 11.35
C MET A 80 14.48 -10.96 12.65
N GLY A 81 14.88 -12.22 12.79
CA GLY A 81 15.36 -12.77 14.07
C GLY A 81 16.62 -12.12 14.62
N GLY A 82 17.47 -11.55 13.77
CA GLY A 82 18.73 -10.91 14.15
C GLY A 82 18.67 -9.38 14.24
N THR A 83 17.51 -8.75 14.12
CA THR A 83 17.41 -7.28 14.02
C THR A 83 17.35 -6.57 15.37
N GLY A 84 17.29 -7.32 16.48
CA GLY A 84 17.19 -6.79 17.83
C GLY A 84 16.02 -5.83 18.00
N ASP A 85 16.25 -4.75 18.77
CA ASP A 85 15.26 -3.71 19.05
C ASP A 85 15.27 -2.53 18.07
N SER A 86 15.74 -2.77 16.84
CA SER A 86 15.78 -1.75 15.81
C SER A 86 14.40 -1.15 15.53
N GLN A 87 14.29 0.18 15.59
CA GLN A 87 13.08 0.94 15.21
C GLN A 87 12.97 1.16 13.70
N ASN A 88 13.85 0.53 12.91
CA ASN A 88 13.88 0.70 11.47
C ASN A 88 12.57 0.20 10.83
N PRO A 89 11.96 0.95 9.90
CA PRO A 89 10.68 0.59 9.29
C PRO A 89 10.71 -0.70 8.45
N ARG A 90 11.90 -1.23 8.14
CA ARG A 90 12.07 -2.55 7.50
C ARG A 90 11.87 -3.72 8.46
N VAL A 91 11.88 -3.46 9.77
CA VAL A 91 11.78 -4.48 10.82
C VAL A 91 10.34 -4.60 11.27
N GLN A 92 9.73 -5.74 10.98
CA GLN A 92 8.35 -6.03 11.39
C GLN A 92 8.31 -7.17 12.40
N GLY A 93 7.19 -7.30 13.11
CA GLY A 93 6.91 -8.47 13.96
C GLY A 93 7.65 -8.51 15.28
N ARG A 94 8.29 -7.40 15.70
CA ARG A 94 9.04 -7.31 16.96
C ARG A 94 8.29 -7.87 18.16
N VAL A 95 7.05 -7.43 18.37
CA VAL A 95 6.23 -7.88 19.52
C VAL A 95 5.95 -9.39 19.47
N LYS A 96 5.63 -9.93 18.28
CA LYS A 96 5.24 -11.34 18.12
C LYS A 96 6.44 -12.30 18.10
N LEU A 97 7.57 -11.85 17.58
CA LEU A 97 8.82 -12.61 17.54
C LEU A 97 9.60 -12.51 18.86
N ASN A 98 9.39 -11.45 19.66
CA ASN A 98 10.01 -11.31 20.97
C ASN A 98 9.61 -12.49 21.88
N GLY A 99 10.60 -13.16 22.45
CA GLY A 99 10.41 -14.34 23.29
C GLY A 99 10.13 -15.64 22.53
N ASN A 100 10.14 -15.64 21.19
CA ASN A 100 10.07 -16.88 20.42
C ASN A 100 11.33 -17.72 20.67
N LYS A 101 11.16 -18.95 21.17
CA LYS A 101 12.25 -19.88 21.49
C LYS A 101 12.51 -20.91 20.38
N ASP A 102 11.58 -21.03 19.43
CA ASP A 102 11.66 -21.99 18.34
C ASP A 102 11.73 -21.27 17.00
N TRP A 103 12.95 -21.08 16.51
CA TRP A 103 13.22 -20.49 15.20
C TRP A 103 13.33 -21.53 14.09
N SER A 104 12.79 -22.73 14.29
CA SER A 104 12.72 -23.73 13.23
C SER A 104 11.77 -23.30 12.11
N PHE A 105 12.07 -23.75 10.89
CA PHE A 105 11.19 -23.57 9.73
C PHE A 105 9.75 -23.97 10.03
N SER A 106 9.55 -25.12 10.69
CA SER A 106 8.21 -25.63 11.01
C SER A 106 7.40 -24.71 11.92
N ASN A 107 8.05 -23.94 12.79
CA ASN A 107 7.36 -22.98 13.65
C ASN A 107 7.12 -21.65 12.93
N LEU A 108 8.15 -21.11 12.26
CA LEU A 108 8.05 -19.84 11.55
C LEU A 108 7.14 -19.91 10.31
N ALA A 109 6.93 -21.08 9.72
CA ALA A 109 5.99 -21.29 8.61
C ALA A 109 4.51 -21.25 9.03
N LYS A 110 4.20 -21.35 10.34
CA LYS A 110 2.81 -21.38 10.81
C LYS A 110 2.15 -20.00 10.70
N ARG A 111 0.85 -20.02 10.44
CA ARG A 111 0.01 -18.82 10.50
C ARG A 111 -0.04 -18.32 11.94
N GLY A 112 0.30 -17.04 12.15
CA GLY A 112 0.21 -16.36 13.45
C GLY A 112 1.54 -16.13 14.16
N THR A 113 2.61 -16.87 13.83
CA THR A 113 3.92 -16.75 14.50
C THR A 113 4.62 -15.42 14.24
N TYR A 114 4.39 -14.81 13.08
CA TYR A 114 5.12 -13.60 12.64
C TYR A 114 4.24 -12.35 12.65
N VAL A 115 3.72 -11.89 11.51
CA VAL A 115 2.80 -10.74 11.43
C VAL A 115 1.58 -11.10 10.59
N THR A 116 0.53 -10.29 10.75
CA THR A 116 -0.69 -10.42 9.95
C THR A 116 -0.47 -9.92 8.53
N GLN A 117 0.30 -8.83 8.37
CA GLN A 117 0.62 -8.20 7.09
C GLN A 117 2.14 -8.17 6.83
N PRO A 118 2.70 -9.29 6.37
CA PRO A 118 4.10 -9.38 6.00
C PRO A 118 4.34 -8.76 4.62
N PHE A 119 5.56 -8.31 4.35
CA PHE A 119 5.96 -7.68 3.10
C PHE A 119 5.63 -8.56 1.88
N ARG A 120 5.72 -9.88 2.00
CA ARG A 120 5.36 -10.80 0.90
C ARG A 120 3.95 -10.60 0.34
N MET A 121 2.99 -10.10 1.13
CA MET A 121 1.62 -9.88 0.65
C MET A 121 1.58 -8.84 -0.47
N GLY A 122 2.50 -7.87 -0.46
CA GLY A 122 2.66 -6.87 -1.52
C GLY A 122 3.50 -7.34 -2.71
N MET A 123 4.05 -8.56 -2.69
CA MET A 123 5.04 -9.01 -3.67
C MET A 123 4.45 -9.74 -4.88
N VAL A 124 3.15 -10.01 -4.90
CA VAL A 124 2.48 -10.71 -6.02
C VAL A 124 2.75 -9.99 -7.34
N GLN A 125 2.38 -8.72 -7.43
CA GLN A 125 2.55 -7.91 -8.64
C GLN A 125 4.05 -7.68 -8.97
N PRO A 126 4.93 -7.22 -8.04
CA PRO A 126 6.36 -7.07 -8.31
C PRO A 126 7.05 -8.31 -8.88
N LEU A 127 6.78 -9.50 -8.34
CA LEU A 127 7.46 -10.71 -8.78
C LEU A 127 7.07 -11.10 -10.21
N GLN A 128 5.80 -10.92 -10.57
CA GLN A 128 5.30 -11.21 -11.92
C GLN A 128 5.81 -10.18 -12.93
N GLU A 129 5.67 -8.89 -12.60
CA GLU A 129 5.99 -7.77 -13.50
C GLU A 129 7.48 -7.63 -13.78
N LEU A 130 8.32 -8.02 -12.82
CA LEU A 130 9.78 -8.06 -13.00
C LEU A 130 10.28 -9.38 -13.63
N GLY A 131 9.38 -10.32 -13.91
CA GLY A 131 9.68 -11.58 -14.59
C GLY A 131 10.38 -12.63 -13.76
N TYR A 132 10.26 -12.54 -12.44
CA TYR A 132 10.85 -13.52 -11.53
C TYR A 132 10.00 -14.78 -11.40
N VAL A 133 8.68 -14.66 -11.53
CA VAL A 133 7.75 -15.78 -11.33
C VAL A 133 6.63 -15.83 -12.37
N ILE A 134 6.08 -17.03 -12.56
CA ILE A 134 4.78 -17.27 -13.21
C ILE A 134 3.76 -17.81 -12.20
N GLY A 135 2.49 -17.66 -12.53
CA GLY A 135 1.36 -18.12 -11.70
C GLY A 135 0.47 -16.94 -11.29
N SER A 136 -0.75 -17.21 -10.83
CA SER A 136 -1.75 -16.18 -10.51
C SER A 136 -1.83 -15.79 -9.03
N ARG A 137 -1.26 -16.60 -8.14
CA ARG A 137 -1.26 -16.40 -6.69
C ARG A 137 0.08 -16.81 -6.10
N PHE A 138 0.46 -16.16 -4.99
CA PHE A 138 1.76 -16.38 -4.36
C PHE A 138 2.05 -17.85 -4.04
N GLY A 139 1.06 -18.57 -3.48
CA GLY A 139 1.20 -19.99 -3.12
C GLY A 139 1.34 -20.95 -4.31
N SER A 140 1.12 -20.50 -5.55
CA SER A 140 1.33 -21.30 -6.76
C SER A 140 2.40 -20.72 -7.67
N PHE A 141 3.21 -19.80 -7.17
CA PHE A 141 4.31 -19.25 -7.95
C PHE A 141 5.35 -20.31 -8.27
N ARG A 142 5.91 -20.17 -9.47
CA ARG A 142 7.05 -20.90 -9.97
C ARG A 142 8.07 -19.92 -10.52
N LEU A 143 9.36 -20.24 -10.44
CA LEU A 143 10.37 -19.36 -11.01
C LEU A 143 10.16 -19.25 -12.53
N ASP A 144 10.39 -18.05 -13.04
CA ASP A 144 10.39 -17.76 -14.47
C ASP A 144 11.82 -17.47 -14.95
N GLY A 145 12.01 -17.11 -16.22
CA GLY A 145 13.32 -16.90 -16.82
C GLY A 145 14.25 -15.98 -16.01
N GLU A 146 13.77 -14.85 -15.51
CA GLU A 146 14.62 -13.95 -14.70
C GLU A 146 14.80 -14.47 -13.27
N GLY A 147 13.82 -15.18 -12.73
CA GLY A 147 13.92 -15.88 -11.45
C GLY A 147 15.03 -16.92 -11.46
N HIS A 148 15.09 -17.74 -12.51
CA HIS A 148 16.16 -18.71 -12.68
C HIS A 148 17.53 -18.03 -12.86
N ARG A 149 17.60 -16.90 -13.58
CA ARG A 149 18.86 -16.17 -13.79
C ARG A 149 19.40 -15.53 -12.53
N ILE A 150 18.56 -14.85 -11.75
CA ILE A 150 19.02 -14.23 -10.49
C ILE A 150 19.46 -15.31 -9.48
N MET A 151 18.84 -16.49 -9.51
CA MET A 151 19.26 -17.64 -8.70
C MET A 151 20.63 -18.23 -9.10
N GLN A 152 21.22 -17.85 -10.24
CA GLN A 152 22.60 -18.21 -10.59
C GLN A 152 23.65 -17.29 -9.94
N LEU A 153 23.24 -16.21 -9.27
CA LEU A 153 24.18 -15.31 -8.60
C LEU A 153 24.75 -16.00 -7.35
N PRO A 154 26.07 -15.86 -7.06
CA PRO A 154 26.72 -16.56 -5.95
C PRO A 154 26.06 -16.31 -4.59
N ALA A 155 25.63 -15.07 -4.32
CA ALA A 155 24.94 -14.73 -3.08
C ALA A 155 23.60 -15.47 -2.94
N MET A 156 22.81 -15.53 -4.03
CA MET A 156 21.52 -16.21 -4.04
C MET A 156 21.67 -17.71 -3.82
N GLN A 157 22.67 -18.36 -4.46
CA GLN A 157 22.98 -19.77 -4.24
C GLN A 157 23.39 -20.04 -2.79
N SER A 158 24.30 -19.23 -2.25
CA SER A 158 24.76 -19.35 -0.86
C SER A 158 23.61 -19.23 0.14
N TRP A 159 22.72 -18.24 -0.02
CA TRP A 159 21.55 -18.10 0.85
C TRP A 159 20.58 -19.25 0.71
N LYS A 160 20.33 -19.73 -0.53
CA LYS A 160 19.48 -20.91 -0.76
C LYS A 160 20.02 -22.13 -0.01
N ASP A 161 21.32 -22.41 -0.11
CA ASP A 161 21.95 -23.57 0.53
C ASP A 161 21.92 -23.47 2.07
N GLN A 162 22.15 -22.27 2.61
CA GLN A 162 22.05 -22.02 4.05
C GLN A 162 20.61 -22.22 4.56
N LEU A 163 19.62 -21.71 3.83
CA LEU A 163 18.20 -21.90 4.16
C LEU A 163 17.78 -23.37 4.03
N ALA A 164 18.18 -24.06 2.95
CA ALA A 164 17.91 -25.48 2.76
C ALA A 164 18.51 -26.32 3.90
N ARG A 165 19.74 -25.98 4.34
CA ARG A 165 20.37 -26.61 5.51
C ARG A 165 19.57 -26.35 6.77
N TRP A 166 19.18 -25.11 7.05
CA TRP A 166 18.35 -24.74 8.21
C TRP A 166 17.05 -25.54 8.26
N ILE A 167 16.36 -25.69 7.13
CA ILE A 167 15.15 -26.51 6.99
C ILE A 167 15.45 -27.99 7.28
N ARG A 168 16.49 -28.55 6.65
CA ARG A 168 16.82 -29.99 6.73
C ARG A 168 17.21 -30.41 8.15
N ILE A 169 18.08 -29.65 8.81
CA ILE A 169 18.56 -29.98 10.16
C ILE A 169 17.59 -29.54 11.26
N LYS A 170 16.47 -28.89 10.89
CA LYS A 170 15.45 -28.36 11.82
C LYS A 170 16.08 -27.48 12.90
N SER A 171 17.05 -26.65 12.50
CA SER A 171 17.77 -25.79 13.45
C SER A 171 16.82 -24.80 14.09
N LYS A 172 17.01 -24.56 15.39
CA LYS A 172 16.26 -23.57 16.17
C LYS A 172 17.05 -22.27 16.38
N THR A 173 18.13 -22.07 15.61
CA THR A 173 18.92 -20.84 15.69
C THR A 173 18.09 -19.63 15.31
N GLN A 174 18.24 -18.56 16.06
CA GLN A 174 17.67 -17.25 15.75
C GLN A 174 18.48 -16.49 14.70
N GLU A 175 19.74 -16.87 14.50
CA GLU A 175 20.66 -16.20 13.57
C GLU A 175 20.34 -16.61 12.13
N SER A 176 19.74 -15.69 11.38
CA SER A 176 19.56 -15.85 9.94
C SER A 176 20.88 -15.64 9.19
N PRO A 177 21.00 -16.17 7.95
CA PRO A 177 22.13 -15.86 7.08
C PRO A 177 22.40 -14.34 7.04
N PRO A 178 23.65 -13.87 7.28
CA PRO A 178 23.93 -12.45 7.48
C PRO A 178 23.40 -11.51 6.37
N GLY A 179 23.43 -11.98 5.12
CA GLY A 179 22.93 -11.20 3.98
C GLY A 179 21.41 -11.19 3.79
N LEU A 180 20.65 -11.93 4.61
CA LEU A 180 19.19 -11.94 4.56
C LEU A 180 18.53 -10.94 5.50
N SER A 181 19.28 -10.34 6.42
CA SER A 181 18.77 -9.29 7.31
C SER A 181 18.24 -8.10 6.50
N PRO A 182 17.08 -7.51 6.85
CA PRO A 182 16.60 -6.29 6.21
C PRO A 182 17.51 -5.08 6.44
N LEU A 183 18.46 -5.17 7.37
CA LEU A 183 19.36 -4.09 7.80
C LEU A 183 20.75 -4.19 7.15
N VAL A 184 20.95 -5.13 6.22
CA VAL A 184 22.24 -5.35 5.56
C VAL A 184 22.10 -5.06 4.07
N ALA A 185 23.07 -4.32 3.51
CA ALA A 185 23.07 -3.97 2.10
C ALA A 185 23.14 -5.21 1.20
N LEU A 186 22.33 -5.23 0.15
CA LEU A 186 22.38 -6.30 -0.85
C LEU A 186 23.72 -6.32 -1.60
N PRO A 187 24.24 -7.50 -1.99
CA PRO A 187 25.38 -7.63 -2.90
C PRO A 187 25.17 -6.89 -4.23
N ALA A 188 26.24 -6.33 -4.78
CA ALA A 188 26.17 -5.41 -5.92
C ALA A 188 25.63 -6.06 -7.21
N ASP A 189 25.90 -7.34 -7.43
CA ASP A 189 25.39 -8.14 -8.54
C ASP A 189 23.88 -8.37 -8.43
N VAL A 190 23.38 -8.70 -7.24
CA VAL A 190 21.95 -8.82 -6.94
C VAL A 190 21.27 -7.48 -7.18
N ARG A 191 21.81 -6.38 -6.64
CA ARG A 191 21.25 -5.02 -6.85
C ARG A 191 21.16 -4.66 -8.33
N LYS A 192 22.24 -4.86 -9.09
CA LYS A 192 22.29 -4.59 -10.54
C LYS A 192 21.27 -5.43 -11.30
N ASN A 193 21.08 -6.69 -10.91
CA ASN A 193 20.09 -7.56 -11.54
C ASN A 193 18.66 -7.01 -11.35
N ILE A 194 18.23 -6.72 -10.11
CA ILE A 194 16.86 -6.21 -9.90
C ILE A 194 16.71 -4.80 -10.49
N GLN A 195 17.76 -3.96 -10.44
CA GLN A 195 17.74 -2.64 -11.07
C GLN A 195 17.48 -2.74 -12.57
N ALA A 196 18.13 -3.69 -13.24
CA ALA A 196 17.90 -3.93 -14.66
C ALA A 196 16.44 -4.34 -14.92
N ARG A 197 15.84 -5.18 -14.06
CA ARG A 197 14.44 -5.58 -14.19
C ARG A 197 13.47 -4.42 -13.95
N VAL A 198 13.73 -3.56 -12.97
CA VAL A 198 12.91 -2.37 -12.72
C VAL A 198 12.88 -1.45 -13.96
N LYS A 199 14.02 -1.31 -14.65
CA LYS A 199 14.16 -0.44 -15.85
C LYS A 199 13.69 -1.09 -17.15
N GLN A 200 13.65 -2.42 -17.23
CA GLN A 200 13.38 -3.14 -18.48
C GLN A 200 11.98 -3.75 -18.48
N ALA A 201 11.43 -3.94 -19.68
CA ALA A 201 10.16 -4.60 -19.85
C ALA A 201 10.32 -6.11 -19.68
N TYR A 202 9.32 -6.76 -19.09
CA TYR A 202 9.19 -8.20 -19.11
C TYR A 202 7.85 -8.59 -19.75
N ARG A 203 7.91 -9.47 -20.77
CA ARG A 203 6.82 -10.10 -21.56
C ARG A 203 5.69 -9.22 -22.12
N THR A 204 5.11 -8.28 -21.37
CA THR A 204 3.83 -7.67 -21.74
C THR A 204 3.67 -6.18 -21.46
N SER A 205 4.70 -5.46 -20.98
CA SER A 205 4.53 -4.00 -20.85
C SER A 205 5.79 -3.15 -21.09
N PRO A 206 6.15 -2.90 -22.37
CA PRO A 206 7.14 -1.89 -22.75
C PRO A 206 6.77 -0.49 -22.23
N GLU A 207 5.49 -0.17 -22.18
CA GLU A 207 4.98 1.11 -21.69
C GLU A 207 5.25 1.28 -20.19
N ASP A 208 4.95 0.28 -19.35
CA ASP A 208 5.17 0.38 -17.91
C ASP A 208 6.65 0.49 -17.55
N ALA A 209 7.52 -0.22 -18.28
CA ALA A 209 8.96 -0.04 -18.15
C ALA A 209 9.41 1.36 -18.59
N ALA A 210 8.80 1.94 -19.63
CA ALA A 210 9.07 3.32 -20.04
C ALA A 210 8.64 4.32 -18.97
N ARG A 211 7.44 4.15 -18.38
CA ARG A 211 6.94 4.96 -17.26
C ARG A 211 7.89 4.95 -16.06
N ARG A 212 8.33 3.76 -15.63
CA ARG A 212 9.32 3.63 -14.55
C ARG A 212 10.65 4.30 -14.91
N ARG A 213 11.17 4.10 -16.13
CA ARG A 213 12.43 4.73 -16.58
C ARG A 213 12.34 6.25 -16.61
N ALA A 214 11.22 6.80 -17.08
CA ALA A 214 10.99 8.24 -17.14
C ALA A 214 11.09 8.87 -15.74
N LEU A 215 10.41 8.27 -14.76
CA LEU A 215 10.47 8.71 -13.36
C LEU A 215 11.87 8.56 -12.76
N ILE A 216 12.56 7.46 -13.04
CA ILE A 216 13.96 7.26 -12.61
C ILE A 216 14.86 8.35 -13.19
N GLY A 217 14.62 8.75 -14.44
CA GLY A 217 15.38 9.78 -15.14
C GLY A 217 15.24 11.18 -14.53
N LEU A 218 14.14 11.47 -13.83
CA LEU A 218 13.96 12.74 -13.12
C LEU A 218 14.82 12.85 -11.86
N ALA A 219 15.34 11.73 -11.34
CA ALA A 219 16.05 11.58 -10.07
C ALA A 219 15.21 11.91 -8.81
N THR A 220 14.49 13.03 -8.80
CA THR A 220 13.44 13.38 -7.84
C THR A 220 12.07 13.27 -8.52
N GLY A 221 10.99 13.23 -7.72
CA GLY A 221 9.65 13.01 -8.26
C GLY A 221 9.14 14.21 -9.06
N PRO A 222 8.04 14.05 -9.81
CA PRO A 222 7.16 15.18 -9.95
C PRO A 222 6.57 15.51 -8.57
N ASN A 223 6.79 16.73 -8.10
CA ASN A 223 6.11 17.30 -6.94
C ASN A 223 4.78 17.96 -7.34
N GLU A 224 4.02 18.43 -6.35
CA GLU A 224 2.71 19.08 -6.58
C GLU A 224 2.79 20.24 -7.59
N LYS A 225 3.81 21.11 -7.44
CA LYS A 225 4.02 22.26 -8.35
C LYS A 225 4.30 21.83 -9.79
N MET A 226 4.96 20.70 -9.98
CA MET A 226 5.19 20.15 -11.32
C MET A 226 3.88 19.65 -11.91
N LEU A 227 3.04 18.94 -11.14
CA LEU A 227 1.75 18.41 -11.59
C LEU A 227 0.75 19.51 -12.01
N GLU A 228 0.97 20.76 -11.63
CA GLU A 228 0.17 21.89 -12.12
C GLU A 228 0.45 22.24 -13.59
N ARG A 229 1.63 21.92 -14.12
CA ARG A 229 2.09 22.34 -15.46
C ARG A 229 1.52 21.46 -16.57
N GLU A 230 1.25 22.06 -17.73
CA GLU A 230 0.63 21.38 -18.88
C GLU A 230 1.58 20.70 -19.88
N PRO A 231 2.82 21.16 -20.16
CA PRO A 231 3.75 20.25 -20.80
C PRO A 231 4.29 19.25 -19.75
N PRO A 232 4.30 17.94 -20.05
CA PRO A 232 4.96 16.97 -19.19
C PRO A 232 6.47 17.29 -19.07
N PRO A 233 7.11 16.96 -17.94
CA PRO A 233 8.56 16.96 -17.85
C PRO A 233 9.21 16.11 -18.94
N SER A 234 10.42 16.47 -19.35
CA SER A 234 11.16 15.73 -20.37
C SER A 234 11.27 14.24 -20.03
N GLY A 235 10.93 13.39 -20.99
CA GLY A 235 10.98 11.93 -20.85
C GLY A 235 9.69 11.28 -20.32
N ILE A 236 8.77 12.04 -19.71
CA ILE A 236 7.44 11.52 -19.34
C ILE A 236 6.49 11.65 -20.53
N SER A 237 5.80 10.55 -20.88
CA SER A 237 4.82 10.56 -21.95
C SER A 237 3.56 11.35 -21.55
N HIS A 238 2.84 11.87 -22.54
CA HIS A 238 1.61 12.61 -22.30
C HIS A 238 0.56 11.78 -21.53
N GLU A 239 0.39 10.51 -21.91
CA GLU A 239 -0.55 9.58 -21.24
C GLU A 239 -0.16 9.30 -19.78
N HIS A 240 1.13 9.10 -19.50
CA HIS A 240 1.58 8.91 -18.12
C HIS A 240 1.39 10.18 -17.29
N TRP A 241 1.60 11.35 -17.90
CA TRP A 241 1.38 12.63 -17.26
C TRP A 241 -0.10 12.89 -16.93
N ILE A 242 -1.03 12.48 -17.81
CA ILE A 242 -2.46 12.48 -17.55
C ILE A 242 -2.77 11.65 -16.30
N ASP A 243 -2.29 10.40 -16.24
CA ASP A 243 -2.52 9.51 -15.10
C ASP A 243 -1.99 10.08 -13.78
N LEU A 244 -0.78 10.66 -13.79
CA LEU A 244 -0.18 11.29 -12.61
C LEU A 244 -1.02 12.48 -12.12
N ARG A 245 -1.41 13.38 -13.04
CA ARG A 245 -2.18 14.57 -12.68
C ARG A 245 -3.58 14.24 -12.21
N ALA A 246 -4.23 13.27 -12.85
CA ALA A 246 -5.56 12.81 -12.49
C ALA A 246 -5.58 12.13 -11.13
N GLY A 247 -4.59 11.28 -10.85
CA GLY A 247 -4.45 10.62 -9.55
C GLY A 247 -4.29 11.58 -8.40
N ALA A 248 -3.38 12.56 -8.53
CA ALA A 248 -3.21 13.60 -7.52
C ALA A 248 -4.49 14.44 -7.34
N ALA A 249 -5.09 14.87 -8.46
CA ALA A 249 -6.33 15.66 -8.44
C ALA A 249 -7.50 14.93 -7.77
N LEU A 250 -7.66 13.63 -8.00
CA LEU A 250 -8.70 12.81 -7.35
C LEU A 250 -8.50 12.77 -5.84
N ILE A 251 -7.26 12.52 -5.38
CA ILE A 251 -6.95 12.37 -3.96
C ILE A 251 -7.17 13.70 -3.23
N ASP A 252 -6.74 14.81 -3.80
CA ASP A 252 -7.00 16.15 -3.26
C ASP A 252 -8.50 16.47 -3.19
N LEU A 253 -9.26 16.10 -4.22
CA LEU A 253 -10.71 16.31 -4.26
C LEU A 253 -11.43 15.44 -3.22
N ARG A 254 -11.01 14.18 -3.06
CA ARG A 254 -11.50 13.27 -2.02
C ARG A 254 -11.24 13.86 -0.64
N ASP A 255 -10.04 14.36 -0.38
CA ASP A 255 -9.67 14.89 0.93
C ASP A 255 -10.47 16.15 1.27
N CYS A 256 -10.75 17.02 0.28
CA CYS A 256 -11.71 18.11 0.42
C CYS A 256 -13.12 17.62 0.80
N ALA A 257 -13.58 16.51 0.23
CA ALA A 257 -14.88 15.92 0.57
C ALA A 257 -14.89 15.29 1.97
N LEU A 258 -13.77 14.70 2.39
CA LEU A 258 -13.61 14.20 3.76
C LEU A 258 -13.63 15.34 4.79
N ASP A 259 -13.12 16.53 4.46
CA ASP A 259 -13.22 17.70 5.32
C ASP A 259 -14.67 18.15 5.54
N VAL A 260 -15.54 18.03 4.52
CA VAL A 260 -16.98 18.24 4.69
C VAL A 260 -17.54 17.26 5.73
N LEU A 261 -17.23 15.97 5.59
CA LEU A 261 -17.75 14.94 6.49
C LEU A 261 -17.18 15.05 7.92
N ARG A 262 -15.92 15.46 8.07
CA ARG A 262 -15.32 15.76 9.38
C ARG A 262 -16.07 16.90 10.08
N ALA A 263 -16.47 17.93 9.33
CA ALA A 263 -17.28 19.03 9.87
C ALA A 263 -18.70 18.56 10.27
N VAL A 264 -19.33 17.71 9.46
CA VAL A 264 -20.62 17.09 9.79
C VAL A 264 -20.51 16.24 11.05
N GLU A 265 -19.51 15.36 11.14
CA GLU A 265 -19.25 14.52 12.31
C GLU A 265 -19.05 15.39 13.56
N GLY A 266 -18.18 16.41 13.48
CA GLY A 266 -17.93 17.34 14.57
C GLY A 266 -19.21 17.96 15.11
N LYS A 267 -20.10 18.42 14.23
CA LYS A 267 -21.39 19.01 14.63
C LYS A 267 -22.32 18.02 15.35
N LEU A 268 -22.37 16.78 14.87
CA LEU A 268 -23.20 15.74 15.49
C LEU A 268 -22.64 15.34 16.86
N LEU A 269 -21.32 15.29 17.02
CA LEU A 269 -20.66 15.02 18.29
C LEU A 269 -20.85 16.18 19.29
N GLU A 270 -20.80 17.43 18.85
CA GLU A 270 -21.13 18.59 19.67
C GLU A 270 -22.54 18.49 20.26
N ARG A 271 -23.54 18.17 19.42
CA ARG A 271 -24.93 17.96 19.88
C ARG A 271 -25.04 16.85 20.91
N ARG A 272 -24.39 15.72 20.63
CA ARG A 272 -24.34 14.58 21.55
C ARG A 272 -23.77 14.99 22.91
N ASN A 273 -22.68 15.75 22.92
CA ASN A 273 -22.02 16.21 24.14
C ASN A 273 -22.85 17.26 24.90
N ALA A 274 -23.72 18.00 24.20
CA ALA A 274 -24.68 18.92 24.79
C ALA A 274 -25.97 18.24 25.30
N ASN A 275 -26.05 16.89 25.27
CA ASN A 275 -27.26 16.11 25.55
C ASN A 275 -28.45 16.45 24.63
N GLU A 276 -28.18 16.94 23.42
CA GLU A 276 -29.18 17.14 22.38
C GLU A 276 -29.31 15.89 21.50
N ALA A 277 -30.39 15.80 20.72
CA ALA A 277 -30.50 14.77 19.70
C ALA A 277 -29.36 14.91 18.68
N ALA A 278 -28.46 13.93 18.63
CA ALA A 278 -27.33 13.87 17.69
C ALA A 278 -27.79 13.54 16.27
N SER A 279 -28.67 14.38 15.72
CA SER A 279 -29.21 14.27 14.38
C SER A 279 -29.48 15.65 13.82
N CYS A 280 -29.43 15.78 12.50
CA CYS A 280 -29.64 17.05 11.81
C CYS A 280 -30.31 16.79 10.45
N GLY A 281 -31.24 17.64 10.04
CA GLY A 281 -31.81 17.54 8.69
C GLY A 281 -30.76 17.95 7.64
N VAL A 282 -30.80 17.37 6.44
CA VAL A 282 -29.86 17.76 5.36
C VAL A 282 -29.88 19.27 5.06
N PRO A 283 -31.03 19.97 4.97
CA PRO A 283 -31.02 21.42 4.72
C PRO A 283 -30.32 22.22 5.83
N GLU A 284 -30.52 21.81 7.09
CA GLU A 284 -29.88 22.44 8.25
C GLU A 284 -28.36 22.20 8.24
N MET A 285 -27.94 20.96 8.04
CA MET A 285 -26.53 20.59 7.98
C MET A 285 -25.83 21.25 6.79
N THR A 286 -26.49 21.34 5.63
CA THR A 286 -25.95 22.00 4.43
C THR A 286 -25.64 23.47 4.69
N ARG A 287 -26.50 24.18 5.45
CA ARG A 287 -26.22 25.56 5.87
C ARG A 287 -25.01 25.63 6.81
N TYR A 288 -24.89 24.67 7.73
CA TYR A 288 -23.76 24.61 8.65
C TYR A 288 -22.42 24.36 7.94
N VAL A 289 -22.36 23.39 7.01
CA VAL A 289 -21.14 23.07 6.25
C VAL A 289 -20.99 23.84 4.94
N GLN A 290 -21.77 24.89 4.71
CA GLN A 290 -21.86 25.57 3.42
C GLN A 290 -20.51 26.09 2.91
N THR A 291 -19.63 26.54 3.81
CA THR A 291 -18.27 26.98 3.44
C THR A 291 -17.45 25.83 2.92
N LYS A 292 -17.45 24.66 3.59
CA LYS A 292 -16.71 23.48 3.14
C LYS A 292 -17.24 22.88 1.85
N LEU A 293 -18.56 22.91 1.66
CA LEU A 293 -19.17 22.51 0.37
C LEU A 293 -18.75 23.46 -0.76
N ARG A 294 -18.66 24.77 -0.50
CA ARG A 294 -18.13 25.74 -1.47
C ARG A 294 -16.66 25.51 -1.78
N ASP A 295 -15.84 25.22 -0.77
CA ASP A 295 -14.42 24.88 -0.95
C ASP A 295 -14.26 23.62 -1.83
N LEU A 296 -15.06 22.58 -1.56
CA LEU A 296 -15.09 21.36 -2.36
C LEU A 296 -15.49 21.64 -3.82
N GLN A 297 -16.55 22.43 -4.06
CA GLN A 297 -16.97 22.80 -5.41
C GLN A 297 -15.95 23.71 -6.13
N TYR A 298 -15.22 24.54 -5.39
CA TYR A 298 -14.12 25.31 -5.96
C TYR A 298 -12.96 24.40 -6.37
N SER A 299 -12.57 23.46 -5.51
CA SER A 299 -11.57 22.43 -5.82
C SER A 299 -11.98 21.58 -7.01
N GLU A 300 -13.26 21.20 -7.10
CA GLU A 300 -13.83 20.47 -8.25
C GLU A 300 -13.57 21.22 -9.57
N LYS A 301 -13.89 22.52 -9.65
CA LYS A 301 -13.67 23.30 -10.88
C LYS A 301 -12.19 23.35 -11.30
N ARG A 302 -11.28 23.38 -10.32
CA ARG A 302 -9.84 23.45 -10.56
C ARG A 302 -9.23 22.10 -10.94
N LEU A 303 -9.69 21.02 -10.31
CA LEU A 303 -9.10 19.69 -10.39
C LEU A 303 -9.84 18.75 -11.36
N GLY A 304 -11.14 18.96 -11.54
CA GLY A 304 -12.05 18.15 -12.34
C GLY A 304 -11.58 17.90 -13.78
N PRO A 305 -11.12 18.91 -14.53
CA PRO A 305 -10.62 18.70 -15.89
C PRO A 305 -9.48 17.67 -15.97
N ARG A 306 -8.62 17.58 -14.93
CA ARG A 306 -7.53 16.59 -14.87
C ARG A 306 -8.08 15.17 -14.71
N ILE A 307 -9.13 15.02 -13.91
CA ILE A 307 -9.79 13.72 -13.66
C ILE A 307 -10.56 13.27 -14.90
N GLU A 308 -11.26 14.18 -15.58
CA GLU A 308 -12.05 13.87 -16.78
C GLU A 308 -11.20 13.36 -17.95
N VAL A 309 -10.04 13.97 -18.17
CA VAL A 309 -9.15 13.58 -19.27
C VAL A 309 -8.61 12.15 -19.08
N ALA A 310 -8.40 11.70 -17.85
CA ALA A 310 -8.01 10.31 -17.57
C ALA A 310 -9.16 9.31 -17.73
N GLY A 311 -10.41 9.75 -17.53
CA GLY A 311 -11.60 8.95 -17.83
C GLY A 311 -11.82 7.72 -16.94
N GLU A 312 -11.17 7.62 -15.77
CA GLU A 312 -11.40 6.51 -14.83
C GLU A 312 -12.83 6.57 -14.28
N HIS A 313 -13.59 5.49 -14.48
CA HIS A 313 -15.04 5.47 -14.31
C HIS A 313 -15.53 5.92 -12.93
N LEU A 314 -14.94 5.39 -11.84
CA LEU A 314 -15.38 5.71 -10.48
C LEU A 314 -15.02 7.15 -10.08
N SER A 315 -13.86 7.63 -10.54
CA SER A 315 -13.39 9.00 -10.35
C SER A 315 -14.30 10.00 -11.06
N CYS A 316 -14.67 9.72 -12.32
CA CYS A 316 -15.60 10.55 -13.08
C CYS A 316 -17.01 10.53 -12.45
N ALA A 317 -17.47 9.39 -11.92
CA ALA A 317 -18.75 9.30 -11.23
C ALA A 317 -18.76 10.15 -9.94
N PHE A 318 -17.69 10.09 -9.15
CA PHE A 318 -17.54 10.93 -7.96
C PHE A 318 -17.45 12.42 -8.31
N LEU A 319 -16.71 12.78 -9.37
CA LEU A 319 -16.66 14.14 -9.87
C LEU A 319 -18.05 14.66 -10.27
N ALA A 320 -18.87 13.82 -10.91
CA ALA A 320 -20.24 14.17 -11.27
C ALA A 320 -21.15 14.36 -10.04
N ASP A 321 -20.91 13.63 -8.94
CA ASP A 321 -21.57 13.88 -7.65
C ASP A 321 -21.14 15.24 -7.08
N CYS A 322 -19.84 15.60 -7.12
CA CYS A 322 -19.30 16.89 -6.65
C CYS A 322 -19.91 18.13 -7.35
N ARG A 323 -20.45 17.96 -8.55
CA ARG A 323 -21.09 19.04 -9.34
C ARG A 323 -22.55 19.26 -9.02
N LYS A 324 -23.15 18.44 -8.16
CA LYS A 324 -24.55 18.60 -7.76
C LYS A 324 -24.74 19.83 -6.87
N ASP A 325 -26.00 20.23 -6.70
CA ASP A 325 -26.34 21.27 -5.74
C ASP A 325 -25.91 20.86 -4.31
N PRO A 326 -25.68 21.83 -3.40
CA PRO A 326 -25.09 21.55 -2.09
C PRO A 326 -25.83 20.50 -1.25
N GLU A 327 -27.16 20.46 -1.29
CA GLU A 327 -27.95 19.49 -0.51
C GLU A 327 -27.83 18.08 -1.12
N THR A 328 -27.95 17.97 -2.45
CA THR A 328 -27.73 16.70 -3.15
C THR A 328 -26.30 16.18 -2.98
N LEU A 329 -25.31 17.07 -3.05
CA LEU A 329 -23.91 16.73 -2.81
C LEU A 329 -23.70 16.22 -1.39
N LEU A 330 -24.19 16.92 -0.37
CA LEU A 330 -24.07 16.48 1.02
C LEU A 330 -24.71 15.10 1.22
N ARG A 331 -25.92 14.89 0.67
CA ARG A 331 -26.60 13.60 0.70
C ARG A 331 -25.73 12.49 0.10
N LYS A 332 -25.15 12.72 -1.08
CA LYS A 332 -24.24 11.77 -1.74
C LYS A 332 -23.02 11.45 -0.89
N LEU A 333 -22.36 12.46 -0.31
CA LEU A 333 -21.19 12.26 0.54
C LEU A 333 -21.52 11.41 1.78
N VAL A 334 -22.62 11.71 2.46
CA VAL A 334 -23.07 10.95 3.64
C VAL A 334 -23.43 9.50 3.25
N THR A 335 -24.10 9.30 2.11
CA THR A 335 -24.42 7.96 1.60
C THR A 335 -23.15 7.16 1.26
N ARG A 336 -22.12 7.81 0.70
CA ARG A 336 -20.85 7.16 0.35
C ARG A 336 -19.99 6.80 1.57
N ASP A 337 -20.11 7.55 2.67
CA ASP A 337 -19.38 7.28 3.90
C ASP A 337 -19.99 6.12 4.68
N GLY A 338 -21.25 6.23 5.11
CA GLY A 338 -22.03 5.19 5.78
C GLY A 338 -21.48 4.65 7.11
N THR A 339 -20.24 4.97 7.50
CA THR A 339 -19.53 4.38 8.64
C THR A 339 -19.32 5.37 9.77
N VAL A 340 -18.96 6.61 9.44
CA VAL A 340 -18.76 7.72 10.39
C VAL A 340 -20.03 8.54 10.51
N VAL A 341 -20.69 8.82 9.39
CA VAL A 341 -21.99 9.47 9.32
C VAL A 341 -22.89 8.67 8.38
N ARG A 342 -24.19 8.67 8.67
CA ARG A 342 -25.17 7.94 7.85
C ARG A 342 -26.42 8.77 7.65
N LEU A 343 -27.10 8.50 6.55
CA LEU A 343 -28.38 9.09 6.21
C LEU A 343 -29.49 8.11 6.63
N GLU A 344 -30.42 8.59 7.46
CA GLU A 344 -31.62 7.85 7.87
C GLU A 344 -32.84 8.25 7.04
N ALA A 345 -33.95 7.55 7.30
CA ALA A 345 -35.27 7.94 6.81
C ALA A 345 -35.61 9.39 7.19
N ALA A 346 -36.46 10.03 6.38
CA ALA A 346 -36.83 11.44 6.51
C ALA A 346 -35.66 12.43 6.43
N ASP A 347 -34.59 12.07 5.72
CA ASP A 347 -33.51 12.99 5.34
C ASP A 347 -32.72 13.55 6.53
N ARG A 348 -32.52 12.70 7.54
CA ARG A 348 -31.76 13.03 8.74
C ARG A 348 -30.37 12.42 8.68
N ILE A 349 -29.36 13.23 8.93
CA ILE A 349 -27.98 12.80 9.11
C ILE A 349 -27.77 12.49 10.59
N VAL A 350 -27.20 11.33 10.87
CA VAL A 350 -26.89 10.85 12.23
C VAL A 350 -25.48 10.26 12.30
N PRO A 351 -24.89 10.12 13.50
CA PRO A 351 -23.67 9.36 13.71
C PRO A 351 -23.79 7.93 13.18
N GLY A 352 -22.76 7.51 12.45
CA GLY A 352 -22.53 6.12 12.08
C GLY A 352 -21.91 5.32 13.24
N PRO A 353 -21.76 4.00 13.07
CA PRO A 353 -21.19 3.12 14.11
C PRO A 353 -19.76 3.47 14.52
N ALA A 354 -18.96 4.08 13.63
CA ALA A 354 -17.58 4.46 13.89
C ALA A 354 -17.43 5.95 14.29
N ALA A 355 -18.53 6.66 14.55
CA ALA A 355 -18.51 8.08 14.87
C ALA A 355 -17.83 8.38 16.21
N GLY A 356 -16.90 9.34 16.21
CA GLY A 356 -16.14 9.72 17.40
C GLY A 356 -15.12 8.68 17.85
N ASP A 357 -14.94 7.58 17.09
CA ASP A 357 -13.78 6.72 17.28
C ASP A 357 -12.55 7.42 16.66
N LEU A 358 -11.86 8.19 17.51
CA LEU A 358 -10.55 8.78 17.20
C LEU A 358 -9.43 7.75 17.30
N ARG A 359 -9.73 6.47 17.59
CA ARG A 359 -8.81 5.40 17.21
C ARG A 359 -8.87 5.31 15.70
N ALA A 360 -8.20 6.29 15.07
CA ALA A 360 -7.73 6.20 13.72
C ALA A 360 -7.26 4.76 13.54
N ASP A 361 -7.86 4.15 12.55
CA ASP A 361 -7.73 2.78 12.15
C ASP A 361 -6.28 2.32 12.42
N ARG A 362 -6.06 1.60 13.54
CA ARG A 362 -4.79 0.90 13.82
C ARG A 362 -4.67 -0.36 12.96
N SER A 363 -5.63 -0.56 12.04
CA SER A 363 -5.50 -1.35 10.83
C SER A 363 -5.40 -0.47 9.56
N SER A 364 -5.21 0.85 9.67
CA SER A 364 -4.79 1.78 8.59
C SER A 364 -3.37 2.31 8.80
N GLU A 365 -2.63 1.77 9.77
CA GLU A 365 -1.17 1.59 9.57
C GLU A 365 -0.89 0.77 8.29
N GLU A 366 -1.93 0.16 7.70
CA GLU A 366 -1.90 -0.69 6.51
C GLU A 366 -1.99 0.08 5.17
N GLU A 367 -2.21 1.40 5.17
CA GLU A 367 -2.07 2.27 3.99
C GLU A 367 -1.67 3.73 4.30
N ALA A 368 -1.62 4.14 5.58
CA ALA A 368 -0.88 5.33 5.97
C ALA A 368 0.61 5.03 5.80
N GLY A 369 1.13 5.26 4.59
CA GLY A 369 2.51 5.74 4.52
C GLY A 369 2.61 6.86 5.54
N GLU A 370 3.66 6.84 6.37
CA GLU A 370 4.02 8.00 7.19
C GLU A 370 3.81 9.26 6.35
N VAL A 371 3.37 10.38 6.94
CA VAL A 371 3.41 11.65 6.23
C VAL A 371 4.88 11.91 5.91
N ILE A 372 5.29 11.50 4.71
CA ILE A 372 6.63 11.68 4.21
C ILE A 372 6.65 13.14 3.79
N ASP A 373 7.15 14.00 4.68
CA ASP A 373 7.48 15.37 4.32
C ASP A 373 8.65 15.32 3.33
N ASN A 374 8.30 15.02 2.08
CA ASN A 374 9.20 15.08 0.98
C ASN A 374 8.63 16.01 -0.08
N GLN A 375 8.99 17.27 0.06
CA GLN A 375 8.62 18.38 -0.82
C GLN A 375 8.99 18.13 -2.29
N ASP A 376 9.87 17.16 -2.57
CA ASP A 376 10.26 16.77 -3.92
C ASP A 376 9.28 15.78 -4.59
N PHE A 377 8.26 15.28 -3.89
CA PHE A 377 7.31 14.29 -4.42
C PHE A 377 5.87 14.69 -4.11
N ALA A 378 4.96 14.38 -5.03
CA ALA A 378 3.53 14.57 -4.80
C ALA A 378 3.04 13.57 -3.72
N PRO A 379 2.62 14.03 -2.52
CA PRO A 379 2.25 13.15 -1.41
C PRO A 379 1.04 12.26 -1.73
N GLN A 380 0.19 12.69 -2.67
CA GLN A 380 -0.96 11.93 -3.16
C GLN A 380 -0.53 10.62 -3.84
N LEU A 381 0.66 10.57 -4.43
CA LEU A 381 1.16 9.45 -5.22
C LEU A 381 2.38 8.83 -4.54
N PHE A 382 2.16 8.25 -3.37
CA PHE A 382 3.21 7.71 -2.49
C PHE A 382 4.17 6.73 -3.18
N ARG A 383 3.74 6.04 -4.24
CA ARG A 383 4.60 5.11 -4.97
C ARG A 383 5.73 5.78 -5.73
N LEU A 384 5.60 7.05 -6.09
CA LEU A 384 6.70 7.83 -6.68
C LEU A 384 7.89 7.87 -5.72
N TRP A 385 7.60 8.10 -4.44
CA TRP A 385 8.62 8.09 -3.40
C TRP A 385 9.19 6.69 -3.15
N ASN A 386 8.33 5.66 -3.08
CA ASN A 386 8.80 4.28 -2.95
C ASN A 386 9.76 3.88 -4.08
N LEU A 387 9.48 4.28 -5.33
CA LEU A 387 10.38 4.07 -6.45
C LEU A 387 11.73 4.77 -6.24
N HIS A 388 11.72 6.02 -5.76
CA HIS A 388 12.95 6.74 -5.47
C HIS A 388 13.77 6.03 -4.38
N CYS A 389 13.15 5.64 -3.27
CA CYS A 389 13.77 4.87 -2.19
C CYS A 389 14.40 3.57 -2.69
N LEU A 390 13.64 2.79 -3.45
CA LEU A 390 14.11 1.55 -4.06
C LEU A 390 15.33 1.81 -4.95
N MET A 391 15.26 2.83 -5.80
CA MET A 391 16.31 3.11 -6.78
C MET A 391 17.57 3.69 -6.15
N ARG A 392 17.45 4.50 -5.09
CA ARG A 392 18.60 4.94 -4.27
C ARG A 392 19.38 3.75 -3.75
N GLU A 393 18.68 2.79 -3.15
CA GLU A 393 19.30 1.59 -2.58
C GLU A 393 19.91 0.67 -3.64
N LEU A 394 19.21 0.47 -4.76
CA LEU A 394 19.73 -0.33 -5.87
C LEU A 394 20.97 0.29 -6.53
N ASN A 395 21.10 1.62 -6.47
CA ASN A 395 22.32 2.34 -6.87
C ASN A 395 23.44 2.27 -5.80
N GLY A 396 23.20 1.66 -4.63
CA GLY A 396 24.16 1.59 -3.53
C GLY A 396 24.23 2.88 -2.71
N HIS A 397 23.18 3.70 -2.73
CA HIS A 397 23.04 4.86 -1.87
C HIS A 397 22.08 4.57 -0.70
N GLU A 398 22.10 5.45 0.30
CA GLU A 398 21.20 5.36 1.44
C GLU A 398 19.74 5.46 0.99
N ASN A 399 18.89 4.60 1.57
CA ASN A 399 17.46 4.60 1.35
C ASN A 399 16.81 5.67 2.25
N PRO A 400 16.18 6.71 1.69
CA PRO A 400 15.65 7.81 2.49
C PRO A 400 14.53 7.46 3.48
N GLN A 401 13.81 6.34 3.30
CA GLN A 401 12.82 5.85 4.28
C GLN A 401 13.47 5.11 5.46
N SER A 402 14.78 4.91 5.40
CA SER A 402 15.53 4.17 6.40
C SER A 402 16.90 4.84 6.53
N PRO A 403 16.94 6.08 7.06
CA PRO A 403 18.20 6.75 7.36
C PRO A 403 19.03 5.84 8.29
N ASP A 404 20.35 5.81 8.09
CA ASP A 404 21.32 4.88 8.71
C ASP A 404 21.43 3.48 8.07
N TYR A 405 20.76 3.21 6.95
CA TYR A 405 20.94 1.93 6.24
C TYR A 405 22.34 1.81 5.60
N PRO A 406 23.07 0.69 5.81
CA PRO A 406 24.39 0.50 5.22
C PRO A 406 24.37 0.55 3.69
N THR A 407 25.31 1.27 3.09
CA THR A 407 25.42 1.40 1.61
C THR A 407 26.32 0.35 0.98
N LYS A 408 27.11 -0.37 1.80
CA LYS A 408 28.02 -1.44 1.39
C LYS A 408 27.65 -2.74 2.09
N ALA A 409 27.69 -3.84 1.35
CA ALA A 409 27.52 -5.16 1.94
C ALA A 409 28.70 -5.43 2.88
N PRO A 410 28.51 -6.11 4.02
CA PRO A 410 29.61 -6.61 4.82
C PRO A 410 30.50 -7.50 3.93
N ALA A 411 31.81 -7.32 4.09
CA ALA A 411 32.82 -8.04 3.32
C ALA A 411 32.76 -9.56 3.54
#